data_AF-A0A914JYH9-F1
#
_entry.id   AF-A0A914JYH9-F1
#
_cell.length_a   1.000
_cell.length_b   1.000
_cell.length_c   1.000
_cell.angle_alpha   90.00
_cell.angle_beta   90.00
_cell.angle_gamma   90.00
#
_symmetry.space_group_name_H-M   'P 1'
#
loop_
_entity.id
_entity.type
_entity.pdbx_description
1 polymer ?
#
loop_
_entity_poly.entity_id
_entity_poly.type
_entity_poly.pdbx_seq_one_letter_code
_entity_poly.pdbx_strand_id
1 'polypeptide(L)'
;DKVIMQLVMYIMWDGRTRENLGVDRRVARFVLPVGATINMDGTALYEAVAAIFIAQMNGVHLSLGQVVTVSLTATLASIGAASVPSAGLVTMLLVLTAVGLPVSDVSLIVAVDWLLDRFRTSINVLGDAFGAGIVHHHCKDQLAQIDAEHRLHLDDERNALLNDKKHSNPMPIRRDGGYNALLT
;
A
#
# COMPACT_ATOMS: atom_id res chain seq x y z
N ASP A 1 11.89 -2.22 11.70
CA ASP A 1 10.63 -2.87 11.28
C ASP A 1 10.07 -2.28 10.01
N LYS A 2 10.07 -3.09 8.95
CA LYS A 2 9.53 -2.77 7.63
C LYS A 2 8.11 -2.21 7.70
N VAL A 3 7.28 -2.76 8.59
CA VAL A 3 5.89 -2.33 8.83
C VAL A 3 5.79 -0.91 9.38
N ILE A 4 6.64 -0.54 10.35
CA ILE A 4 6.62 0.82 10.91
C ILE A 4 7.10 1.83 9.86
N MET A 5 8.10 1.50 9.06
CA MET A 5 8.58 2.42 8.03
C MET A 5 7.63 2.53 6.84
N GLN A 6 7.02 1.42 6.41
CA GLN A 6 5.94 1.44 5.42
C GLN A 6 4.75 2.26 5.94
N LEU A 7 4.29 2.02 7.18
CA LEU A 7 3.18 2.76 7.77
C LEU A 7 3.48 4.26 7.94
N VAL A 8 4.70 4.63 8.38
CA VAL A 8 5.13 6.04 8.48
C VAL A 8 5.19 6.69 7.11
N MET A 9 5.72 5.99 6.10
CA MET A 9 5.78 6.51 4.72
C MET A 9 4.38 6.62 4.12
N TYR A 10 3.48 5.72 4.47
CA TYR A 10 2.06 5.73 4.09
C TYR A 10 1.28 6.89 4.71
N ILE A 11 1.52 7.18 5.99
CA ILE A 11 0.97 8.33 6.69
C ILE A 11 1.53 9.63 6.10
N MET A 12 2.82 9.66 5.74
CA MET A 12 3.41 10.78 5.00
C MET A 12 2.84 10.92 3.57
N TRP A 13 2.34 9.83 2.99
CA TRP A 13 1.80 9.76 1.63
C TRP A 13 0.30 10.14 1.55
N ASP A 14 -0.53 9.73 2.51
CA ASP A 14 -1.96 10.13 2.60
C ASP A 14 -2.10 11.66 2.79
N GLY A 15 -1.09 12.33 3.35
CA GLY A 15 -1.05 13.78 3.50
C GLY A 15 -0.63 14.58 2.24
N ARG A 16 0.08 13.99 1.27
CA ARG A 16 0.74 14.74 0.17
C ARG A 16 0.41 14.30 -1.27
N THR A 17 -0.36 13.23 -1.45
CA THR A 17 -0.63 12.64 -2.79
C THR A 17 -1.37 13.54 -3.75
N ARG A 18 -2.32 14.34 -3.26
CA ARG A 18 -3.04 15.33 -4.09
C ARG A 18 -2.10 16.40 -4.64
N GLU A 19 -1.07 16.77 -3.89
CA GLU A 19 -0.20 17.91 -4.19
C GLU A 19 1.02 17.53 -5.03
N ASN A 20 1.55 16.31 -4.88
CA ASN A 20 2.82 15.93 -5.51
C ASN A 20 2.71 14.96 -6.70
N LEU A 21 1.68 14.11 -6.77
CA LEU A 21 1.64 13.00 -7.75
C LEU A 21 0.38 12.93 -8.61
N GLY A 22 -0.66 13.71 -8.28
CA GLY A 22 -1.88 13.78 -9.09
C GLY A 22 -2.69 12.48 -9.14
N VAL A 23 -2.42 11.51 -8.26
CA VAL A 23 -3.12 10.22 -8.20
C VAL A 23 -4.41 10.37 -7.40
N ASP A 24 -5.51 9.82 -7.91
CA ASP A 24 -6.81 9.80 -7.23
C ASP A 24 -6.73 9.07 -5.88
N ARG A 25 -7.30 9.66 -4.82
CA ARG A 25 -7.27 9.13 -3.46
C ARG A 25 -7.90 7.74 -3.35
N ARG A 26 -8.95 7.46 -4.14
CA ARG A 26 -9.62 6.14 -4.17
C ARG A 26 -8.66 5.07 -4.64
N VAL A 27 -7.88 5.37 -5.68
CA VAL A 27 -6.84 4.47 -6.20
C VAL A 27 -5.73 4.30 -5.18
N ALA A 28 -5.17 5.39 -4.65
CA ALA A 28 -4.08 5.31 -3.67
C ALA A 28 -4.47 4.51 -2.42
N ARG A 29 -5.67 4.73 -1.87
CA ARG A 29 -6.17 3.99 -0.70
C ARG A 29 -6.39 2.51 -0.94
N PHE A 30 -6.58 2.09 -2.18
CA PHE A 30 -6.79 0.69 -2.54
C PHE A 30 -5.47 0.00 -2.94
N VAL A 31 -4.65 0.65 -3.76
CA VAL A 31 -3.46 0.03 -4.34
C VAL A 31 -2.35 -0.08 -3.31
N LEU A 32 -2.11 0.96 -2.53
CA LEU A 32 -0.94 0.99 -1.66
C LEU A 32 -1.01 0.02 -0.45
N PRO A 33 -2.15 -0.28 0.22
CA PRO A 33 -2.15 -1.25 1.30
C PRO A 33 -2.03 -2.69 0.75
N VAL A 34 -2.61 -2.93 -0.42
CA VAL A 34 -2.47 -4.18 -1.16
C VAL A 34 -1.02 -4.36 -1.62
N GLY A 35 -0.42 -3.32 -2.18
CA GLY A 35 0.99 -3.28 -2.60
C GLY A 35 1.92 -3.55 -1.43
N ALA A 36 1.75 -2.87 -0.30
CA ALA A 36 2.62 -3.02 0.87
C ALA A 36 2.71 -4.46 1.42
N THR A 37 1.70 -5.28 1.15
CA THR A 37 1.64 -6.69 1.56
C THR A 37 2.11 -7.66 0.49
N ILE A 38 1.79 -7.41 -0.78
CA ILE A 38 2.05 -8.35 -1.89
C ILE A 38 3.36 -8.00 -2.62
N ASN A 39 3.65 -6.72 -2.81
CA ASN A 39 4.80 -6.23 -3.56
C ASN A 39 6.06 -6.25 -2.70
N MET A 40 6.74 -7.39 -2.73
CA MET A 40 8.03 -7.60 -2.07
C MET A 40 9.15 -7.91 -3.07
N ASP A 41 9.15 -7.26 -4.24
CA ASP A 41 10.16 -7.46 -5.29
C ASP A 41 11.60 -7.22 -4.80
N GLY A 42 11.81 -6.19 -3.98
CA GLY A 42 13.10 -5.93 -3.37
C GLY A 42 13.55 -7.07 -2.44
N THR A 43 12.62 -7.75 -1.76
CA THR A 43 12.93 -8.92 -0.91
C THR A 43 13.33 -10.12 -1.76
N ALA A 44 12.57 -10.41 -2.83
CA ALA A 44 12.92 -11.49 -3.75
C ALA A 44 14.28 -11.26 -4.42
N LEU A 45 14.54 -10.03 -4.88
CA LEU A 45 15.83 -9.64 -5.46
C LEU A 45 16.98 -9.81 -4.46
N TYR A 46 16.79 -9.33 -3.23
CA TYR A 46 17.77 -9.46 -2.16
C TYR A 46 18.10 -10.93 -1.87
N GLU A 47 17.09 -11.79 -1.74
CA GLU A 47 17.26 -13.22 -1.47
C GLU A 47 17.97 -13.95 -2.62
N ALA A 48 17.62 -13.64 -3.86
CA ALA A 48 18.26 -14.23 -5.02
C ALA A 48 19.73 -13.83 -5.13
N VAL A 49 20.03 -12.54 -4.98
CA VAL A 49 21.42 -12.02 -5.05
C VAL A 49 22.26 -12.56 -3.89
N ALA A 50 21.71 -12.62 -2.68
CA ALA A 50 22.36 -13.19 -1.52
C ALA A 50 22.72 -14.68 -1.69
N ALA A 51 21.79 -15.48 -2.21
CA ALA A 51 22.03 -16.90 -2.44
C ALA A 51 23.13 -17.12 -3.50
N ILE A 52 23.11 -16.34 -4.58
CA ILE A 52 24.16 -16.37 -5.60
C ILE A 52 25.51 -15.94 -5.01
N PHE A 53 25.52 -14.89 -4.19
CA PHE A 53 26.73 -14.40 -3.52
C PHE A 53 27.35 -15.46 -2.59
N ILE A 54 26.54 -16.13 -1.76
CA ILE A 54 27.01 -17.23 -0.89
C ILE A 54 27.56 -18.38 -1.73
N ALA A 55 26.90 -18.76 -2.82
CA ALA A 55 27.41 -19.80 -3.71
C ALA A 55 28.78 -19.42 -4.29
N GLN A 56 28.94 -18.18 -4.76
CA GLN A 56 30.19 -17.67 -5.31
C GLN A 56 31.31 -17.62 -4.26
N MET A 57 31.03 -17.17 -3.03
CA MET A 57 32.02 -17.15 -1.95
C MET A 57 32.55 -18.55 -1.61
N ASN A 58 31.69 -19.57 -1.70
CA ASN A 58 32.05 -20.96 -1.44
C ASN A 58 32.63 -21.68 -2.67
N GLY A 59 32.82 -20.99 -3.80
CA GLY A 59 33.27 -21.62 -5.05
C GLY A 59 32.27 -22.62 -5.63
N VAL A 60 30.99 -22.54 -5.23
CA VAL A 60 29.92 -23.41 -5.72
C VAL A 60 29.33 -22.81 -7.00
N HIS A 61 29.44 -23.55 -8.10
CA HIS A 61 28.75 -23.19 -9.34
C HIS A 61 27.29 -23.63 -9.30
N LEU A 62 26.37 -22.66 -9.32
CA LEU A 62 24.95 -22.94 -9.46
C LEU A 62 24.63 -23.36 -10.89
N SER A 63 23.99 -24.51 -11.04
CA SER A 63 23.40 -24.93 -12.31
C SER A 63 22.20 -24.04 -12.69
N LEU A 64 21.84 -24.02 -13.96
CA LEU A 64 20.66 -23.28 -14.44
C LEU A 64 19.37 -23.69 -13.70
N GLY A 65 19.23 -24.98 -13.38
CA GLY A 65 18.11 -25.48 -12.57
C GLY A 65 18.08 -24.86 -11.17
N GLN A 66 19.24 -24.79 -10.49
CA GLN A 66 19.33 -24.15 -9.16
C GLN A 66 19.06 -22.65 -9.22
N VAL A 67 19.49 -21.94 -10.25
CA VAL A 67 19.18 -20.51 -10.43
C VAL A 67 17.67 -20.30 -10.56
N VAL A 68 16.99 -21.14 -11.35
CA VAL A 68 15.52 -21.12 -11.45
C VAL A 68 14.88 -21.45 -10.10
N THR A 69 15.39 -22.44 -9.38
CA THR A 69 14.91 -22.77 -8.02
C THR A 69 15.06 -21.57 -7.09
N VAL A 70 16.22 -20.91 -7.04
CA VAL A 70 16.44 -19.69 -6.24
C VAL A 70 15.43 -18.61 -6.60
N SER A 71 15.23 -18.34 -7.89
CA SER A 71 14.27 -17.32 -8.33
C SER A 71 12.85 -17.65 -7.84
N LEU A 72 12.40 -18.89 -8.02
CA LEU A 72 11.05 -19.29 -7.64
C LEU A 72 10.88 -19.29 -6.11
N THR A 73 11.84 -19.83 -5.36
CA THR A 73 11.74 -19.88 -3.91
C THR A 73 11.85 -18.49 -3.29
N ALA A 74 12.70 -17.61 -3.82
CA ALA A 74 12.80 -16.22 -3.38
C ALA A 74 11.50 -15.44 -3.62
N THR A 75 10.85 -15.62 -4.78
CA THR A 75 9.54 -14.97 -5.04
C THR A 75 8.45 -15.51 -4.13
N LEU A 76 8.40 -16.82 -3.89
CA LEU A 76 7.41 -17.41 -2.98
C LEU A 76 7.67 -16.98 -1.52
N ALA A 77 8.94 -16.95 -1.11
CA ALA A 77 9.35 -16.54 0.22
C ALA A 77 9.09 -15.05 0.46
N SER A 78 9.30 -14.19 -0.55
CA SER A 78 9.01 -12.75 -0.43
C SER A 78 7.54 -12.46 -0.18
N ILE A 79 6.63 -13.22 -0.79
CA ILE A 79 5.18 -13.11 -0.53
C ILE A 79 4.87 -13.57 0.92
N GLY A 80 5.49 -14.66 1.37
CA GLY A 80 5.30 -15.19 2.73
C GLY A 80 5.93 -14.33 3.84
N ALA A 81 6.98 -13.56 3.53
CA ALA A 81 7.70 -12.73 4.48
C ALA A 81 6.87 -11.55 5.03
N ALA A 82 5.85 -11.12 4.28
CA ALA A 82 5.02 -9.97 4.63
C ALA A 82 4.25 -10.15 5.95
N SER A 83 4.01 -11.39 6.39
CA SER A 83 3.23 -11.69 7.59
C SER A 83 4.04 -11.76 8.89
N VAL A 84 5.37 -11.76 8.85
CA VAL A 84 6.21 -12.04 10.02
C VAL A 84 7.28 -10.95 10.25
N PRO A 85 7.30 -10.29 11.43
CA PRO A 85 8.40 -9.39 11.81
C PRO A 85 9.75 -10.13 11.82
N SER A 86 10.81 -9.52 11.30
CA SER A 86 12.14 -10.17 11.12
C SER A 86 12.17 -11.41 10.21
N ALA A 87 11.18 -11.58 9.32
CA ALA A 87 11.14 -12.70 8.36
C ALA A 87 12.37 -12.83 7.47
N GLY A 88 13.13 -11.75 7.24
CA GLY A 88 14.21 -11.72 6.25
C GLY A 88 15.31 -12.75 6.48
N LEU A 89 15.57 -13.15 7.73
CA LEU A 89 16.52 -14.22 8.02
C LEU A 89 15.95 -15.61 7.75
N VAL A 90 14.69 -15.83 8.13
CA VAL A 90 14.00 -17.12 7.96
C VAL A 90 13.84 -17.43 6.47
N THR A 91 13.44 -16.44 5.68
CA THR A 91 13.29 -16.61 4.23
C THR A 91 14.62 -16.80 3.53
N MET A 92 15.69 -16.14 3.98
CA MET A 92 17.05 -16.42 3.49
C MET A 92 17.46 -17.87 3.73
N LEU A 93 17.23 -18.40 4.93
CA LEU A 93 17.52 -19.80 5.25
C LEU A 93 16.72 -20.76 4.37
N LEU A 94 15.45 -20.45 4.10
CA LEU A 94 14.61 -21.23 3.19
C LEU A 94 15.20 -21.28 1.77
N VAL A 95 15.62 -20.15 1.23
CA VAL A 95 16.18 -20.08 -0.14
C VAL A 95 17.51 -20.83 -0.23
N LEU A 96 18.41 -20.68 0.75
CA LEU A 96 19.69 -21.39 0.77
C LEU A 96 19.53 -22.91 0.91
N THR A 97 18.63 -23.35 1.80
CA THR A 97 18.34 -24.78 1.99
C THR A 97 17.71 -25.39 0.75
N ALA A 98 16.88 -24.66 0.00
CA ALA A 98 16.27 -25.13 -1.24
C ALA A 98 17.28 -25.49 -2.34
N VAL A 99 18.48 -24.88 -2.33
CA VAL A 99 19.56 -25.18 -3.28
C VAL A 99 20.77 -25.90 -2.65
N GLY A 100 20.68 -26.26 -1.37
CA GLY A 100 21.71 -27.01 -0.65
C GLY A 100 22.95 -26.20 -0.27
N LEU A 101 22.83 -24.88 -0.14
CA LEU A 101 23.93 -24.01 0.26
C LEU A 101 24.11 -23.95 1.79
N PRO A 102 25.35 -23.75 2.28
CA PRO A 102 25.63 -23.68 3.71
C PRO A 102 24.96 -22.45 4.34
N VAL A 103 24.12 -22.70 5.36
CA VAL A 103 23.40 -21.64 6.09
C VAL A 103 24.28 -20.88 7.09
N SER A 104 25.45 -21.40 7.44
CA SER A 104 26.41 -20.76 8.33
C SER A 104 26.86 -19.37 7.84
N ASP A 105 26.85 -19.19 6.52
CA ASP A 105 27.39 -18.00 5.86
C ASP A 105 26.40 -16.84 5.80
N VAL A 106 25.15 -17.06 6.25
CA VAL A 106 24.14 -16.01 6.43
C VAL A 106 24.62 -14.93 7.41
N SER A 107 25.49 -15.29 8.35
CA SER A 107 26.09 -14.34 9.30
C SER A 107 26.78 -13.15 8.62
N LEU A 108 27.41 -13.38 7.46
CA LEU A 108 28.07 -12.30 6.69
C LEU A 108 27.04 -11.31 6.13
N ILE A 109 25.89 -11.83 5.71
CA ILE A 109 24.78 -11.02 5.18
C ILE A 109 24.13 -10.21 6.31
N VAL A 110 23.92 -10.82 7.49
CA VAL A 110 23.37 -10.13 8.67
C VAL A 110 24.16 -8.87 9.02
N ALA A 111 25.49 -8.91 8.87
CA ALA A 111 26.35 -7.76 9.15
C ALA A 111 26.04 -6.52 8.29
N VAL A 112 25.52 -6.72 7.07
CA VAL A 112 25.16 -5.64 6.13
C VAL A 112 23.64 -5.48 5.96
N ASP A 113 22.84 -6.39 6.52
CA ASP A 113 21.38 -6.42 6.36
C ASP A 113 20.71 -5.13 6.85
N TRP A 114 21.23 -4.49 7.89
CA TRP A 114 20.69 -3.23 8.40
C TRP A 114 20.64 -2.10 7.35
N LEU A 115 21.61 -2.10 6.42
CA LEU A 115 21.70 -1.15 5.31
C LEU A 115 20.84 -1.62 4.13
N LEU A 116 20.98 -2.89 3.75
CA LEU A 116 20.26 -3.47 2.61
C LEU A 116 18.74 -3.52 2.83
N ASP A 117 18.29 -3.71 4.06
CA ASP A 117 16.87 -3.66 4.46
C ASP A 117 16.22 -2.32 4.13
N ARG A 118 16.98 -1.22 4.24
CA ARG A 118 16.47 0.13 3.92
C ARG A 118 16.27 0.29 2.43
N PHE A 119 17.26 -0.09 1.62
CA PHE A 119 17.14 -0.06 0.16
C PHE A 119 16.01 -0.95 -0.35
N ARG A 120 15.89 -2.16 0.22
CA ARG A 120 14.81 -3.10 -0.07
C ARG A 120 13.44 -2.49 0.16
N THR A 121 13.27 -1.86 1.33
CA THR A 121 12.00 -1.19 1.68
C THR A 121 11.73 -0.03 0.75
N SER A 122 12.74 0.78 0.40
CA SER A 122 12.59 1.88 -0.55
C SER A 122 12.16 1.43 -1.94
N ILE A 123 12.71 0.33 -2.45
CA ILE A 123 12.35 -0.23 -3.76
C ILE A 123 10.89 -0.72 -3.75
N ASN A 124 10.47 -1.44 -2.70
CA ASN A 124 9.09 -1.92 -2.59
C ASN A 124 8.09 -0.74 -2.59
N VAL A 125 8.36 0.28 -1.76
CA VAL A 125 7.50 1.48 -1.70
C VAL A 125 7.48 2.23 -3.03
N LEU A 126 8.62 2.32 -3.72
CA LEU A 126 8.69 2.93 -5.04
C LEU A 126 7.85 2.16 -6.06
N GLY A 127 7.89 0.82 -6.02
CA GLY A 127 7.04 -0.04 -6.84
C GLY A 127 5.55 0.20 -6.58
N ASP A 128 5.15 0.29 -5.31
CA ASP A 128 3.75 0.59 -4.93
C ASP A 128 3.29 1.96 -5.45
N ALA A 129 4.16 2.96 -5.39
CA ALA A 129 3.89 4.30 -5.91
C ALA A 129 3.70 4.30 -7.43
N PHE A 130 4.58 3.62 -8.17
CA PHE A 130 4.42 3.46 -9.62
C PHE A 130 3.16 2.67 -9.96
N GLY A 131 2.88 1.58 -9.24
CA GLY A 131 1.67 0.79 -9.40
C GLY A 131 0.41 1.63 -9.21
N ALA A 132 0.36 2.49 -8.19
CA ALA A 132 -0.76 3.40 -7.97
C ALA A 132 -0.94 4.40 -9.13
N GLY A 133 0.16 4.92 -9.68
CA GLY A 133 0.15 5.80 -10.86
C GLY A 133 -0.38 5.11 -12.12
N ILE A 134 0.06 3.88 -12.37
CA ILE A 134 -0.38 3.06 -13.51
C ILE A 134 -1.88 2.75 -13.40
N VAL A 135 -2.33 2.26 -12.24
CA VAL A 135 -3.76 1.96 -11.99
C VAL A 135 -4.60 3.22 -12.15
N HIS A 136 -4.13 4.36 -11.63
CA HIS A 136 -4.83 5.63 -11.80
C HIS A 136 -4.97 6.02 -13.27
N HIS A 137 -3.89 5.89 -14.06
CA HIS A 137 -3.93 6.19 -15.48
C HIS A 137 -4.97 5.35 -16.23
N HIS A 138 -5.09 4.05 -15.90
CA HIS A 138 -6.07 3.15 -16.49
C HIS A 138 -7.51 3.38 -16.01
N CYS A 139 -7.70 3.84 -14.77
CA CYS A 139 -9.02 4.05 -14.19
C CYS A 139 -9.53 5.50 -14.30
N LYS A 140 -8.73 6.46 -14.80
CA LYS A 140 -9.08 7.89 -14.79
C LYS A 140 -10.44 8.20 -15.43
N ASP A 141 -10.77 7.55 -16.54
CA ASP A 141 -12.01 7.82 -17.28
C ASP A 141 -13.23 7.23 -16.53
N GLN A 142 -13.06 6.05 -15.92
CA GLN A 142 -14.08 5.43 -15.07
C GLN A 142 -14.32 6.26 -13.81
N LEU A 143 -13.25 6.78 -13.19
CA LEU A 143 -13.34 7.65 -12.02
C LEU A 143 -14.08 8.95 -12.36
N ALA A 144 -13.81 9.53 -13.54
CA ALA A 144 -14.51 10.72 -14.01
C ALA A 144 -16.00 10.48 -14.27
N GLN A 145 -16.36 9.32 -14.81
CA GLN A 145 -17.76 8.91 -14.99
C GLN A 145 -18.49 8.77 -13.64
N ILE A 146 -17.87 8.05 -12.69
CA ILE A 146 -18.41 7.89 -11.33
C ILE A 146 -18.63 9.26 -10.66
N ASP A 147 -17.67 10.18 -10.82
CA ASP A 147 -17.78 11.53 -10.26
C ASP A 147 -18.89 12.36 -10.92
N ALA A 148 -19.13 12.16 -12.23
CA ALA A 148 -20.21 12.83 -12.95
C ALA A 148 -21.58 12.30 -12.50
N GLU A 149 -21.75 10.99 -12.43
CA GLU A 149 -22.98 10.34 -11.95
C GLU A 149 -23.31 10.77 -10.52
N HIS A 150 -22.33 10.74 -9.62
CA HIS A 150 -22.53 11.15 -8.23
C HIS A 150 -22.94 12.63 -8.10
N ARG A 151 -22.39 13.53 -8.94
CA ARG A 151 -22.81 14.94 -8.96
C ARG A 151 -24.26 15.10 -9.42
N LEU A 152 -24.67 14.38 -10.45
CA LEU A 152 -26.05 14.43 -10.96
C LEU A 152 -27.04 13.98 -9.88
N HIS A 153 -26.76 12.87 -9.19
CA HIS A 153 -27.59 12.40 -8.09
C HIS A 153 -27.74 13.42 -6.96
N LEU A 154 -26.64 14.08 -6.56
CA LEU A 154 -26.68 15.12 -5.51
C LEU A 154 -27.48 16.36 -5.95
N ASP A 155 -27.39 16.75 -7.22
CA ASP A 155 -28.16 17.87 -7.76
C ASP A 155 -29.67 17.55 -7.80
N ASP A 156 -30.04 16.32 -8.17
CA ASP A 156 -31.43 15.85 -8.16
C ASP A 156 -32.00 15.82 -6.73
N GLU A 157 -31.27 15.28 -5.76
CA GLU A 157 -31.65 15.30 -4.34
C GLU A 157 -31.81 16.73 -3.82
N ARG A 158 -30.85 17.62 -4.12
CA ARG A 158 -30.94 19.04 -3.74
C ARG A 158 -32.19 19.69 -4.33
N ASN A 159 -32.45 19.46 -5.62
CA ASN A 159 -33.59 20.06 -6.30
C ASN A 159 -34.93 19.53 -5.76
N ALA A 160 -35.01 18.25 -5.41
CA ALA A 160 -36.16 17.66 -4.75
C ALA A 160 -36.42 18.31 -3.37
N LEU A 161 -35.38 18.46 -2.54
CA LEU A 161 -35.47 19.14 -1.24
C LEU A 161 -35.87 20.61 -1.35
N LEU A 162 -35.37 21.32 -2.38
CA LEU A 162 -35.75 22.71 -2.63
C LEU A 162 -37.20 22.85 -3.09
N ASN A 163 -37.67 21.91 -3.92
CA ASN A 163 -39.07 21.88 -4.35
C ASN A 163 -40.00 21.55 -3.18
N ASP A 164 -39.63 20.61 -2.31
CA ASP A 164 -40.40 20.29 -1.10
C ASP A 164 -40.49 21.50 -0.15
N LYS A 165 -39.39 22.24 0.05
CA LYS A 165 -39.37 23.49 0.82
C LYS A 165 -40.20 24.63 0.22
N LYS A 166 -40.38 24.66 -1.11
CA LYS A 166 -41.25 25.65 -1.77
C LYS A 166 -42.73 25.32 -1.61
N HIS A 167 -43.08 24.03 -1.49
CA HIS A 167 -44.46 23.58 -1.34
C HIS A 167 -44.88 23.42 0.13
N SER A 168 -43.93 23.30 1.06
CA SER A 168 -44.18 23.43 2.48
C SER A 168 -44.23 24.91 2.86
N ASN A 169 -45.45 25.47 2.89
CA ASN A 169 -45.71 26.78 3.47
C ASN A 169 -45.07 26.85 4.87
N PRO A 170 -44.32 27.90 5.24
CA PRO A 170 -43.78 28.00 6.59
C PRO A 170 -44.96 27.93 7.56
N MET A 171 -44.91 26.96 8.49
CA MET A 171 -45.90 26.83 9.56
C MET A 171 -46.15 28.21 10.16
N PRO A 172 -47.39 28.71 10.18
CA PRO A 172 -47.66 30.02 10.75
C PRO A 172 -47.20 29.97 12.20
N ILE A 173 -46.23 30.82 12.55
CA ILE A 173 -45.84 31.04 13.93
C ILE A 173 -47.10 31.55 14.63
N ARG A 174 -47.78 30.69 15.40
CA ARG A 174 -48.85 31.10 16.30
C ARG A 174 -48.24 32.14 17.25
N ARG A 175 -48.53 33.41 17.00
CA ARG A 175 -48.43 34.44 18.03
C ARG A 175 -49.57 34.19 18.99
N ASP A 176 -49.33 33.31 19.96
CA ASP A 176 -50.22 33.22 21.12
C ASP A 176 -50.02 34.51 21.93
N GLY A 177 -51.05 35.35 21.91
CA GLY A 177 -51.17 36.52 22.78
C GLY A 177 -51.55 36.10 24.20
N GLY A 178 -50.97 36.77 25.19
CA GLY A 178 -51.14 36.52 26.63
C GLY A 178 -50.00 35.64 27.15
N TYR A 179 -49.16 36.06 28.10
CA TYR A 179 -49.51 36.63 29.38
C TYR A 179 -48.56 37.75 29.81
N ASN A 180 -49.15 38.82 30.33
CA ASN A 180 -48.49 39.81 31.15
C ASN A 180 -48.61 39.34 32.62
N ALA A 181 -47.52 38.85 33.20
CA ALA A 181 -47.33 38.46 34.62
C ALA A 181 -45.90 37.90 34.74
N LEU A 182 -44.96 38.34 35.57
CA LEU A 182 -44.93 39.22 36.74
C LEU A 182 -43.49 39.79 36.80
N LEU A 183 -43.35 41.11 36.81
CA LEU A 183 -42.18 41.82 37.35
C LEU A 183 -42.70 42.61 38.54
N THR A 184 -42.56 42.02 39.73
CA THR A 184 -42.49 42.67 41.05
C THR A 184 -41.70 41.77 41.96
#